data_AF-K0KBL3-F1
#
_entry.id   AF-K0KBL3-F1
#
_cell.length_a   1.000
_cell.length_b   1.000
_cell.length_c   1.000
_cell.angle_alpha   90.00
_cell.angle_beta   90.00
_cell.angle_gamma   90.00
#
_symmetry.space_group_name_H-M   'P 1'
#
loop_
_entity.id
_entity.type
_entity.pdbx_description
1 polymer ?
#
loop_
_entity_poly.entity_id
_entity_poly.type
_entity_poly.pdbx_seq_one_letter_code
_entity_poly.pdbx_strand_id
1 'polypeptide(L)'
;MPVTSKPVRGEAKVEDHKIVQRNLALQREWYGEPLGDRVRRLVVAFNVSQAQLADVLGISAPMLSQVMSGRRAKIGNPSVLARMIMLERKVLTPDVATGAPAALQRALDEVRDSKPTVSRDSLPVNGTDDEAAVFPFLRRIADRRELSQAADMLGDDFPALADLLRRAGKGRDS
;
A
#
# COMPACT_ATOMS: atom_id res chain seq x y z
N MET A 1 -12.90 -32.31 36.19
CA MET A 1 -11.71 -31.97 35.38
C MET A 1 -12.02 -32.29 33.92
N PRO A 2 -11.96 -31.33 32.97
CA PRO A 2 -12.10 -31.65 31.56
C PRO A 2 -10.72 -31.99 30.99
N VAL A 3 -10.58 -33.19 30.44
CA VAL A 3 -9.44 -33.59 29.61
C VAL A 3 -9.59 -32.94 28.24
N THR A 4 -8.84 -31.87 27.99
CA THR A 4 -8.69 -31.32 26.65
C THR A 4 -7.80 -32.25 25.82
N SER A 5 -8.43 -33.07 24.98
CA SER A 5 -7.74 -33.94 24.05
C SER A 5 -6.92 -33.09 23.06
N LYS A 6 -5.61 -33.37 22.92
CA LYS A 6 -4.75 -32.66 21.96
C LYS A 6 -5.14 -33.07 20.53
N PRO A 7 -5.21 -32.13 19.58
CA PRO A 7 -5.62 -32.42 18.20
C PRO A 7 -4.65 -33.39 17.52
N VAL A 8 -5.18 -34.28 16.68
CA VAL A 8 -4.39 -35.27 15.95
C VAL A 8 -3.58 -34.55 14.87
N ARG A 9 -2.34 -34.96 14.62
CA ARG A 9 -1.37 -34.29 13.71
C ARG A 9 -1.93 -33.98 12.31
N GLY A 10 -2.88 -34.77 11.81
CA GLY A 10 -3.57 -34.53 10.54
C GLY A 10 -4.56 -33.36 10.58
N GLU A 11 -5.31 -33.21 11.67
CA GLU A 11 -6.29 -32.14 11.87
C GLU A 11 -5.61 -30.78 11.96
N ALA A 12 -4.48 -30.71 12.69
CA ALA A 12 -3.67 -29.50 12.79
C ALA A 12 -3.15 -29.02 11.42
N LYS A 13 -2.77 -29.95 10.52
CA LYS A 13 -2.28 -29.61 9.17
C LYS A 13 -3.40 -29.09 8.26
N VAL A 14 -4.61 -29.64 8.39
CA VAL A 14 -5.79 -29.19 7.65
C VAL A 14 -6.21 -27.80 8.12
N GLU A 15 -6.17 -27.55 9.43
CA GLU A 15 -6.49 -26.24 10.00
C GLU A 15 -5.48 -25.16 9.57
N ASP A 16 -4.18 -25.48 9.59
CA ASP A 16 -3.12 -24.61 9.07
C ASP A 16 -3.36 -24.25 7.59
N HIS A 17 -3.77 -25.22 6.78
CA HIS A 17 -4.07 -24.99 5.37
C HIS A 17 -5.27 -24.05 5.20
N LYS A 18 -6.35 -24.24 5.98
CA LYS A 18 -7.53 -23.36 5.95
C LYS A 18 -7.17 -21.93 6.33
N ILE A 19 -6.33 -21.74 7.35
CA ILE A 19 -5.85 -20.41 7.77
C ILE A 19 -5.09 -19.73 6.63
N VAL A 20 -4.17 -20.45 5.99
CA VAL A 20 -3.39 -19.92 4.85
C VAL A 20 -4.33 -19.53 3.70
N GLN A 21 -5.28 -20.38 3.32
CA GLN A 21 -6.23 -20.06 2.24
C GLN A 21 -7.07 -18.82 2.56
N ARG A 22 -7.61 -18.74 3.78
CA ARG A 22 -8.36 -17.57 4.26
C ARG A 22 -7.52 -16.29 4.19
N ASN A 23 -6.27 -16.36 4.65
CA ASN A 23 -5.38 -15.19 4.64
C ASN A 23 -5.01 -14.75 3.21
N LEU A 24 -4.79 -15.69 2.29
CA LEU A 24 -4.55 -15.37 0.88
C LEU A 24 -5.79 -14.73 0.24
N ALA A 25 -7.00 -15.15 0.61
CA ALA A 25 -8.23 -14.50 0.18
C ALA A 25 -8.32 -13.06 0.70
N LEU A 26 -8.05 -12.83 1.99
CA LEU A 26 -8.02 -11.49 2.59
C LEU A 26 -6.94 -10.60 1.95
N GLN A 27 -5.78 -11.16 1.59
CA GLN A 27 -4.76 -10.41 0.87
C GLN A 27 -5.25 -9.94 -0.50
N ARG A 28 -5.97 -10.79 -1.25
CA ARG A 28 -6.58 -10.39 -2.53
C ARG A 28 -7.61 -9.28 -2.34
N GLU A 29 -8.43 -9.39 -1.30
CA GLU A 29 -9.45 -8.39 -0.99
C GLU A 29 -8.82 -7.03 -0.64
N TRP A 30 -7.78 -7.01 0.19
CA TRP A 30 -7.19 -5.75 0.67
C TRP A 30 -6.11 -5.15 -0.24
N TYR A 31 -5.38 -5.98 -0.97
CA TYR A 31 -4.21 -5.55 -1.75
C TYR A 31 -4.32 -5.85 -3.25
N GLY A 32 -5.45 -6.42 -3.70
CA GLY A 32 -5.73 -6.79 -5.10
C GLY A 32 -5.21 -8.17 -5.49
N GLU A 33 -4.12 -8.63 -4.90
CA GLU A 33 -3.51 -9.94 -5.16
C GLU A 33 -2.72 -10.43 -3.94
N PRO A 34 -2.30 -11.72 -3.89
CA PRO A 34 -1.47 -12.22 -2.80
C PRO A 34 -0.12 -11.50 -2.74
N LEU A 35 0.26 -11.07 -1.53
CA LEU A 35 1.50 -10.32 -1.32
C LEU A 35 2.75 -11.14 -1.67
N GLY A 36 2.67 -12.47 -1.55
CA GLY A 36 3.74 -13.37 -1.97
C GLY A 36 4.08 -13.24 -3.46
N ASP A 37 3.07 -13.05 -4.32
CA ASP A 37 3.28 -12.96 -5.77
C ASP A 37 3.94 -11.63 -6.14
N ARG A 38 3.49 -10.53 -5.53
CA ARG A 38 4.10 -9.20 -5.67
C ARG A 38 5.56 -9.21 -5.27
N VAL A 39 5.87 -9.75 -4.09
CA VAL A 39 7.23 -9.79 -3.56
C VAL A 39 8.14 -10.66 -4.45
N ARG A 40 7.68 -11.81 -4.94
CA ARG A 40 8.46 -12.64 -5.87
C ARG A 40 8.81 -11.90 -7.15
N ARG A 41 7.87 -11.14 -7.72
CA ARG A 41 8.15 -10.32 -8.92
C ARG A 41 9.22 -9.26 -8.63
N LEU A 42 9.21 -8.63 -7.46
CA LEU A 42 10.22 -7.65 -7.07
C LEU A 42 11.61 -8.27 -6.85
N VAL A 43 11.69 -9.43 -6.18
CA VAL A 43 12.94 -10.20 -6.01
C VAL A 43 13.59 -10.46 -7.38
N VAL A 44 12.80 -10.91 -8.35
CA VAL A 44 13.27 -11.18 -9.71
C VAL A 44 13.64 -9.89 -10.44
N ALA A 45 12.77 -8.87 -10.42
CA ALA A 45 12.98 -7.63 -11.16
C ALA A 45 14.20 -6.84 -10.70
N PHE A 46 14.51 -6.86 -9.40
CA PHE A 46 15.68 -6.18 -8.83
C PHE A 46 16.90 -7.09 -8.68
N ASN A 47 16.79 -8.38 -9.01
CA ASN A 47 17.85 -9.36 -8.85
C ASN A 47 18.46 -9.37 -7.42
N VAL A 48 17.59 -9.39 -6.41
CA VAL A 48 17.98 -9.37 -4.99
C VAL A 48 17.41 -10.57 -4.25
N SER A 49 18.02 -10.93 -3.12
CA SER A 49 17.44 -11.90 -2.20
C SER A 49 16.19 -11.35 -1.50
N GLN A 50 15.35 -12.25 -1.01
CA GLN A 50 14.21 -11.89 -0.15
C GLN A 50 14.65 -11.12 1.11
N ALA A 51 15.83 -11.45 1.67
CA ALA A 51 16.35 -10.78 2.87
C ALA A 51 16.75 -9.32 2.58
N GLN A 52 17.41 -9.09 1.44
CA GLN A 52 17.73 -7.73 0.98
C GLN A 52 16.46 -6.92 0.71
N LEU A 53 15.46 -7.52 0.05
CA LEU A 53 14.19 -6.84 -0.18
C LEU A 53 13.45 -6.52 1.13
N ALA A 54 13.52 -7.40 2.13
CA ALA A 54 12.96 -7.13 3.45
C ALA A 54 13.60 -5.90 4.12
N ASP A 55 14.93 -5.76 4.03
CA ASP A 55 15.66 -4.58 4.53
C ASP A 55 15.18 -3.30 3.84
N VAL A 56 15.08 -3.30 2.51
CA VAL A 56 14.60 -2.14 1.73
C VAL A 56 13.16 -1.77 2.11
N LEU A 57 12.29 -2.75 2.31
CA LEU A 57 10.91 -2.51 2.71
C LEU A 57 10.79 -2.04 4.17
N GLY A 58 11.83 -2.25 4.99
CA GLY A 58 11.85 -1.93 6.41
C GLY A 58 11.04 -2.92 7.27
N ILE A 59 11.06 -4.19 6.91
CA ILE A 59 10.46 -5.29 7.69
C ILE A 59 11.47 -6.41 7.90
N SER A 60 11.29 -7.20 8.96
CA SER A 60 12.16 -8.35 9.20
C SER A 60 11.93 -9.46 8.17
N ALA A 61 13.00 -10.19 7.82
CA ALA A 61 12.92 -11.34 6.91
C ALA A 61 11.96 -12.46 7.37
N PRO A 62 11.79 -12.74 8.68
CA PRO A 62 10.73 -13.65 9.14
C PRO A 62 9.32 -13.11 8.86
N MET A 63 9.10 -11.81 9.07
CA MET A 63 7.81 -11.17 8.84
C MET A 63 7.42 -11.17 7.36
N LEU A 64 8.31 -10.62 6.52
CA LEU A 64 8.79 -11.26 5.30
C LEU A 64 8.04 -12.52 4.80
N SER A 65 8.63 -13.64 5.20
CA SER A 65 8.23 -15.01 4.91
C SER A 65 6.80 -15.35 5.36
N GLN A 66 6.37 -14.89 6.55
CA GLN A 66 5.01 -15.15 7.05
C GLN A 66 3.93 -14.54 6.15
N VAL A 67 4.17 -13.33 5.65
CA VAL A 67 3.24 -12.67 4.73
C VAL A 67 3.24 -13.34 3.36
N MET A 68 4.42 -13.66 2.81
CA MET A 68 4.55 -14.32 1.51
C MET A 68 3.93 -15.72 1.47
N SER A 69 3.96 -16.45 2.58
CA SER A 69 3.40 -17.80 2.70
C SER A 69 1.90 -17.82 3.05
N GLY A 70 1.27 -16.65 3.20
CA GLY A 70 -0.12 -16.56 3.63
C GLY A 70 -0.35 -16.94 5.09
N ARG A 71 0.69 -17.20 5.88
CA ARG A 71 0.55 -17.42 7.33
C ARG A 71 0.14 -16.13 8.06
N ARG A 72 0.40 -14.96 7.45
CA ARG A 72 -0.08 -13.66 7.92
C ARG A 72 -0.80 -12.89 6.82
N ALA A 73 -2.04 -12.45 7.09
CA ALA A 73 -2.85 -11.71 6.12
C ALA A 73 -2.44 -10.24 5.95
N LYS A 74 -2.08 -9.54 7.03
CA LYS A 74 -1.93 -8.07 7.04
C LYS A 74 -0.51 -7.59 7.32
N ILE A 75 -0.09 -6.54 6.60
CA ILE A 75 1.08 -5.72 6.94
C ILE A 75 0.59 -4.57 7.84
N GLY A 76 1.09 -4.51 9.08
CA GLY A 76 0.63 -3.52 10.07
C GLY A 76 1.18 -2.11 9.85
N ASN A 77 2.38 -2.00 9.27
CA ASN A 77 3.03 -0.72 9.00
C ASN A 77 2.71 -0.27 7.56
N PRO A 78 1.95 0.81 7.37
CA PRO A 78 1.56 1.27 6.03
C PRO A 78 2.74 1.75 5.17
N SER A 79 3.85 2.22 5.78
CA SER A 79 5.05 2.63 5.04
C SER A 79 5.67 1.49 4.23
N VAL A 80 5.50 0.25 4.67
CA VAL A 80 6.00 -0.95 3.99
C VAL A 80 5.27 -1.17 2.66
N LEU A 81 3.95 -1.02 2.67
CA LEU A 81 3.14 -1.11 1.45
C LEU A 81 3.49 0.03 0.49
N ALA A 82 3.68 1.25 1.02
CA ALA A 82 4.11 2.39 0.22
C ALA A 82 5.45 2.11 -0.49
N ARG A 83 6.46 1.60 0.23
CA ARG A 83 7.75 1.21 -0.36
C ARG A 83 7.63 0.11 -1.42
N MET A 84 6.76 -0.88 -1.19
CA MET A 84 6.50 -1.93 -2.18
C MET A 84 5.93 -1.35 -3.48
N ILE A 85 4.96 -0.44 -3.38
CA ILE A 85 4.37 0.25 -4.53
C ILE A 85 5.40 1.14 -5.24
N MET A 86 6.29 1.80 -4.48
CA MET A 86 7.39 2.58 -5.08
C MET A 86 8.32 1.69 -5.90
N LEU A 87 8.67 0.50 -5.40
CA LEU A 87 9.49 -0.47 -6.16
C LEU A 87 8.76 -0.95 -7.41
N GLU A 88 7.48 -1.31 -7.31
CA GLU A 88 6.69 -1.75 -8.47
C GLU A 88 6.63 -0.68 -9.58
N ARG A 89 6.50 0.60 -9.22
CA ARG A 89 6.58 1.71 -10.18
C ARG A 89 7.98 1.86 -10.77
N LYS A 90 9.02 1.70 -9.97
CA LYS A 90 10.41 1.78 -10.43
C LYS A 90 10.77 0.68 -11.42
N VAL A 91 10.16 -0.51 -11.35
CA VAL A 91 10.35 -1.56 -12.37
C VAL A 91 10.00 -1.08 -13.79
N LEU A 92 9.10 -0.09 -13.91
CA LEU A 92 8.66 0.45 -15.19
C LEU A 92 9.57 1.56 -15.73
N THR A 93 10.58 2.01 -15.00
CA THR A 93 11.50 3.05 -15.50
C THR A 93 12.51 2.44 -16.48
N PRO A 94 12.92 3.15 -17.54
CA PRO A 94 13.82 2.60 -18.57
C PRO A 94 15.13 2.03 -18.00
N ASP A 95 15.75 2.75 -17.06
CA ASP A 95 17.03 2.34 -16.46
C ASP A 95 16.92 1.05 -15.63
N VAL A 96 15.79 0.82 -14.97
CA VAL A 96 15.54 -0.41 -14.20
C VAL A 96 15.11 -1.54 -15.15
N ALA A 97 14.28 -1.24 -16.14
CA ALA A 97 13.80 -2.21 -17.13
C ALA A 97 14.94 -2.79 -18.00
N THR A 98 16.01 -2.03 -18.23
CA THR A 98 17.23 -2.53 -18.91
C THR A 98 18.10 -3.42 -18.03
N GLY A 99 17.82 -3.52 -16.73
CA GLY A 99 18.56 -4.38 -15.79
C GLY A 99 19.95 -3.85 -15.43
N ALA A 100 20.23 -2.56 -15.66
CA ALA A 100 21.52 -1.97 -15.35
C ALA A 100 21.81 -2.05 -13.83
N PRO A 101 22.87 -2.75 -13.37
CA PRO A 101 23.06 -3.03 -11.94
C PRO A 101 23.09 -1.78 -11.05
N ALA A 102 23.74 -0.71 -11.53
CA ALA A 102 23.79 0.56 -10.81
C ALA A 102 22.41 1.24 -10.70
N ALA A 103 21.55 1.10 -11.71
CA ALA A 103 20.19 1.63 -11.67
C ALA A 103 19.30 0.84 -10.70
N LEU A 104 19.41 -0.49 -10.70
CA LEU A 104 18.71 -1.35 -9.75
C LEU A 104 19.09 -0.99 -8.31
N GLN A 105 20.38 -0.85 -8.03
CA GLN A 105 20.86 -0.51 -6.68
C GLN A 105 20.38 0.88 -6.24
N ARG A 106 20.51 1.91 -7.10
CA ARG A 106 20.01 3.27 -6.79
C ARG A 106 18.51 3.26 -6.48
N ALA A 107 17.72 2.52 -7.26
CA ALA A 107 16.29 2.40 -7.04
C ALA A 107 15.95 1.76 -5.69
N LEU A 108 16.70 0.76 -5.24
CA LEU A 108 16.54 0.14 -3.93
C LEU A 108 16.91 1.10 -2.80
N ASP A 109 18.03 1.81 -2.94
CA ASP A 109 18.52 2.76 -1.93
C ASP A 109 17.54 3.95 -1.76
N GLU A 110 17.06 4.51 -2.86
CA GLU A 110 16.04 5.58 -2.85
C GLU A 110 14.75 5.16 -2.12
N VAL A 111 14.32 3.89 -2.29
CA VAL A 111 13.14 3.38 -1.58
C VAL A 111 13.45 3.11 -0.11
N ARG A 112 14.63 2.57 0.21
CA ARG A 112 15.06 2.31 1.58
C ARG A 112 15.08 3.60 2.41
N ASP A 113 15.63 4.67 1.84
CA ASP A 113 15.77 5.97 2.50
C ASP A 113 14.48 6.80 2.48
N SER A 114 13.48 6.37 1.71
CA SER A 114 12.18 7.03 1.68
C SER A 114 11.48 6.97 3.04
N LYS A 115 10.85 8.10 3.40
CA LYS A 115 10.01 8.25 4.59
C LYS A 115 8.56 8.52 4.15
N PRO A 116 7.86 7.52 3.59
CA PRO A 116 6.48 7.72 3.17
C PRO A 116 5.61 7.98 4.40
N THR A 117 5.07 9.19 4.49
CA THR A 117 4.02 9.53 5.45
C THR A 117 2.71 8.96 4.93
N VAL A 118 2.25 7.88 5.54
CA VAL A 118 0.92 7.34 5.27
C VAL A 118 -0.01 7.84 6.36
N SER A 119 -0.84 8.84 6.02
CA SER A 119 -1.96 9.20 6.89
C SER A 119 -2.97 8.04 6.89
N ARG A 120 -3.63 7.77 8.03
CA ARG A 120 -4.41 6.53 8.26
C ARG A 120 -5.56 6.27 7.28
N ASP A 121 -5.91 7.24 6.42
CA ASP A 121 -6.94 7.13 5.39
C ASP A 121 -6.43 7.12 3.93
N SER A 122 -5.12 7.21 3.71
CA SER A 122 -4.55 7.22 2.36
C SER A 122 -3.88 5.89 2.05
N LEU A 123 -4.58 4.98 1.37
CA LEU A 123 -3.89 4.11 0.42
C LEU A 123 -3.10 5.04 -0.52
N PRO A 124 -1.84 4.74 -0.87
CA PRO A 124 -1.04 5.66 -1.67
C PRO A 124 -1.53 5.59 -3.12
N VAL A 125 -2.49 6.45 -3.44
CA VAL A 125 -2.83 6.83 -4.80
C VAL A 125 -2.23 8.23 -5.01
N ASN A 126 -0.91 8.26 -5.25
CA ASN A 126 -0.13 9.44 -5.69
C ASN A 126 0.10 10.57 -4.66
N GLY A 127 1.19 10.44 -3.89
CA GLY A 127 1.69 11.52 -3.04
C GLY A 127 1.94 12.83 -3.82
N THR A 128 1.69 13.94 -3.13
CA THR A 128 1.79 15.36 -3.56
C THR A 128 0.79 15.86 -4.60
N ASP A 129 -0.02 14.97 -5.17
CA ASP A 129 -1.00 15.26 -6.22
C ASP A 129 -2.46 15.03 -5.79
N ASP A 130 -2.71 14.73 -4.51
CA ASP A 130 -4.05 14.34 -4.01
C ASP A 130 -5.11 15.41 -4.30
N GLU A 131 -4.82 16.70 -4.06
CA GLU A 131 -5.74 17.79 -4.42
C GLU A 131 -5.81 18.03 -5.93
N ALA A 132 -4.70 17.88 -6.64
CA ALA A 132 -4.66 18.02 -8.11
C ALA A 132 -5.44 16.92 -8.83
N ALA A 133 -5.56 15.73 -8.24
CA ALA A 133 -6.36 14.62 -8.74
C ALA A 133 -7.83 14.71 -8.30
N VAL A 134 -8.09 15.16 -7.07
CA VAL A 134 -9.45 15.23 -6.49
C VAL A 134 -10.23 16.45 -7.03
N PHE A 135 -9.60 17.61 -7.20
CA PHE A 135 -10.30 18.82 -7.63
C PHE A 135 -10.93 18.72 -9.03
N PRO A 136 -10.29 18.13 -10.05
CA PRO A 136 -10.92 17.90 -11.35
C PRO A 136 -12.16 17.00 -11.25
N PHE A 137 -12.12 15.99 -10.37
CA PHE A 137 -13.26 15.09 -10.17
C PHE A 137 -14.43 15.81 -9.48
N LEU A 138 -14.16 16.57 -8.43
CA LEU A 138 -15.18 17.39 -7.75
C LEU A 138 -15.80 18.43 -8.70
N ARG A 139 -14.97 19.11 -9.50
CA ARG A 139 -15.40 20.11 -10.49
C ARG A 139 -16.21 19.53 -11.65
N ARG A 140 -16.18 18.21 -11.86
CA ARG A 140 -17.02 17.50 -12.83
C ARG A 140 -18.42 17.21 -12.27
N ILE A 141 -18.54 17.10 -10.93
CA ILE A 141 -19.80 16.79 -10.25
C ILE A 141 -20.57 18.07 -9.94
N ALA A 142 -19.87 19.11 -9.48
CA ALA A 142 -20.44 20.38 -9.08
C ALA A 142 -19.53 21.53 -9.52
N ASP A 143 -20.12 22.66 -9.90
CA ASP A 143 -19.34 23.82 -10.32
C ASP A 143 -18.64 24.53 -9.13
N ARG A 144 -17.78 25.51 -9.42
CA ARG A 144 -17.02 26.23 -8.37
C ARG A 144 -17.92 26.94 -7.35
N ARG A 145 -19.10 27.41 -7.76
CA ARG A 145 -20.04 28.11 -6.87
C ARG A 145 -20.75 27.11 -5.97
N GLU A 146 -21.21 26.01 -6.55
CA GLU A 146 -21.85 24.91 -5.81
C GLU A 146 -20.90 24.31 -4.77
N LEU A 147 -19.64 24.07 -5.14
CA LEU A 147 -18.62 23.58 -4.20
C LEU A 147 -18.37 24.56 -3.05
N SER A 148 -18.41 25.87 -3.32
CA SER A 148 -18.20 26.90 -2.28
C SER A 148 -19.41 27.00 -1.35
N GLN A 149 -20.63 26.96 -1.89
CA GLN A 149 -21.86 26.96 -1.10
C GLN A 149 -21.98 25.71 -0.21
N ALA A 150 -21.66 24.53 -0.75
CA ALA A 150 -21.63 23.29 0.01
C ALA A 150 -20.62 23.38 1.17
N ALA A 151 -19.46 24.02 0.94
CA ALA A 151 -18.49 24.23 1.99
C ALA A 151 -18.99 25.14 3.12
N ASP A 152 -19.76 26.18 2.79
CA ASP A 152 -20.33 27.07 3.79
C ASP A 152 -21.41 26.37 4.63
N MET A 153 -22.24 25.53 4.01
CA MET A 153 -23.22 24.71 4.72
C MET A 153 -22.58 23.71 5.69
N LEU A 154 -21.39 23.19 5.34
CA LEU A 154 -20.66 22.19 6.13
C LEU A 154 -19.71 22.80 7.17
N GLY A 155 -19.56 24.13 7.20
CA GLY A 155 -18.48 24.81 7.91
C GLY A 155 -18.42 24.53 9.41
N ASP A 156 -19.57 24.41 10.07
CA ASP A 156 -19.65 24.27 11.53
C ASP A 156 -19.52 22.80 11.97
N ASP A 157 -20.17 21.88 11.25
CA ASP A 157 -20.23 20.47 11.62
C ASP A 157 -19.06 19.64 11.03
N PHE A 158 -18.52 20.05 9.88
CA PHE A 158 -17.50 19.29 9.14
C PHE A 158 -16.39 20.21 8.57
N PRO A 159 -15.60 20.87 9.43
CA PRO A 159 -14.66 21.91 9.02
C PRO A 159 -13.58 21.42 8.05
N ALA A 160 -13.07 20.20 8.22
CA ALA A 160 -12.06 19.63 7.32
C ALA A 160 -12.59 19.38 5.90
N LEU A 161 -13.86 18.98 5.76
CA LEU A 161 -14.50 18.76 4.46
C LEU A 161 -14.85 20.09 3.80
N ALA A 162 -15.37 21.04 4.58
CA ALA A 162 -15.60 22.41 4.12
C ALA A 162 -14.31 23.03 3.54
N ASP A 163 -13.17 22.87 4.21
CA ASP A 163 -11.90 23.40 3.73
C ASP A 163 -11.38 22.72 2.46
N LEU A 164 -11.65 21.43 2.26
CA LEU A 164 -11.35 20.74 1.00
C LEU A 164 -12.19 21.31 -0.15
N LEU A 165 -13.50 21.48 0.05
CA LEU A 165 -14.42 22.01 -0.96
C LEU A 165 -14.12 23.48 -1.30
N ARG A 166 -13.77 24.31 -0.31
CA ARG A 166 -13.30 25.70 -0.54
C ARG A 166 -12.07 25.74 -1.42
N ARG A 167 -11.09 24.87 -1.17
CA ARG A 167 -9.87 24.79 -1.99
C ARG A 167 -10.16 24.26 -3.39
N ALA A 168 -11.10 23.31 -3.53
CA ALA A 168 -11.58 22.86 -4.84
C ALA A 168 -12.31 23.97 -5.62
N GLY A 169 -13.06 24.84 -4.94
CA GLY A 169 -13.76 25.99 -5.52
C GLY A 169 -12.82 27.13 -5.95
N LYS A 170 -11.71 27.34 -5.23
CA LYS A 170 -10.67 28.32 -5.57
C LYS A 170 -9.76 27.74 -6.66
N GLY A 171 -9.87 28.23 -7.89
CA GLY A 171 -8.86 27.93 -8.92
C GLY A 171 -7.49 28.43 -8.46
N ARG A 172 -6.39 27.79 -8.91
CA ARG A 172 -5.13 28.53 -9.01
C ARG A 172 -5.39 29.62 -10.05
N ASP A 173 -5.63 30.85 -9.60
CA ASP A 173 -5.31 32.00 -10.42
C ASP A 173 -3.77 31.97 -10.61
N SER A 174 -3.38 32.32 -11.83
CA SER A 174 -2.06 32.14 -12.48
C SER A 174 -0.83 32.32 -11.61
#